data_AF-A0A1C5BGH2-F1
#
_entry.id   AF-A0A1C5BGH2-F1
#
_cell.length_a   1.000
_cell.length_b   1.000
_cell.length_c   1.000
_cell.angle_alpha   90.00
_cell.angle_beta   90.00
_cell.angle_gamma   90.00
#
_symmetry.space_group_name_H-M   'P 1'
#
loop_
_entity.id
_entity.type
_entity.pdbx_description
1 polymer ?
#
loop_
_entity_poly.entity_id
_entity_poly.type
_entity_poly.pdbx_seq_one_letter_code
_entity_poly.pdbx_strand_id
1 'polypeptide(L)'
;LRAEAEGARAKALAEAEGTKAAALAEATGIGEKLKAEAAGLTEKAAAMAALDEASRGHEEYRLRLQAEKEIRLAGLETQRKVAEAQATVLATGLENADIDIVGGESVFFDRLVSAVSFGKGVDGFVANSRTAQTLAKPWLDGSGSFTDDLSRVLGSVGTADIQNLTVSALLMKLMNGGGAEASQFRQLLEKAGELGLADTPVASLNGAARN
;
A
#
# COMPACT_ATOMS: atom_id res chain seq x y z
N LEU A 1 -53.73 -90.91 24.42
CA LEU A 1 -53.11 -91.00 23.09
C LEU A 1 -53.34 -89.76 22.20
N ARG A 2 -54.53 -89.48 21.63
CA ARG A 2 -54.71 -88.28 20.76
C ARG A 2 -54.49 -86.94 21.49
N ALA A 3 -55.06 -86.79 22.69
CA ALA A 3 -54.91 -85.55 23.49
C ALA A 3 -53.46 -85.29 23.94
N GLU A 4 -52.66 -86.34 24.19
CA GLU A 4 -51.24 -86.19 24.56
C GLU A 4 -50.38 -85.76 23.37
N ALA A 5 -50.69 -86.26 22.16
CA ALA A 5 -49.98 -85.85 20.95
C ALA A 5 -50.27 -84.39 20.55
N GLU A 6 -51.51 -83.93 20.75
CA GLU A 6 -51.88 -82.52 20.53
C GLU A 6 -51.22 -81.59 21.58
N GLY A 7 -51.21 -81.99 22.85
CA GLY A 7 -50.52 -81.25 23.91
C GLY A 7 -49.01 -81.14 23.67
N ALA A 8 -48.36 -82.23 23.25
CA ALA A 8 -46.95 -82.22 22.91
C ALA A 8 -46.64 -81.32 21.70
N ARG A 9 -47.49 -81.32 20.66
CA ARG A 9 -47.35 -80.43 19.50
C ARG A 9 -47.54 -78.96 19.86
N ALA A 10 -48.55 -78.65 20.66
CA ALA A 10 -48.80 -77.28 21.11
C ALA A 10 -47.62 -76.74 21.96
N LYS A 11 -47.05 -77.58 22.82
CA LYS A 11 -45.89 -77.22 23.65
C LYS A 11 -44.63 -77.00 22.80
N ALA A 12 -44.37 -77.88 21.83
CA ALA A 12 -43.25 -77.73 20.90
C ALA A 12 -43.37 -76.48 20.01
N LEU A 13 -44.59 -76.14 19.57
CA LEU A 13 -44.85 -74.90 18.85
C LEU A 13 -44.62 -73.66 19.72
N ALA A 14 -45.11 -73.67 20.97
CA ALA A 14 -44.89 -72.57 21.90
C ALA A 14 -43.40 -72.38 22.25
N GLU A 15 -42.64 -73.46 22.41
CA GLU A 15 -41.19 -73.39 22.62
C GLU A 15 -40.45 -72.88 21.37
N ALA A 16 -40.85 -73.30 20.16
CA ALA A 16 -40.28 -72.80 18.92
C ALA A 16 -40.58 -71.31 18.69
N GLU A 17 -41.79 -70.86 19.01
CA GLU A 17 -42.15 -69.43 18.94
C GLU A 17 -41.43 -68.62 20.01
N GLY A 18 -41.33 -69.12 21.24
CA GLY A 18 -40.61 -68.46 22.34
C GLY A 18 -39.11 -68.31 22.05
N THR A 19 -38.47 -69.36 21.53
CA THR A 19 -37.05 -69.32 21.12
C THR A 19 -36.82 -68.38 19.95
N LYS A 20 -37.72 -68.37 18.95
CA LYS A 20 -37.66 -67.43 17.82
C LYS A 20 -37.84 -65.98 18.26
N ALA A 21 -38.78 -65.72 19.16
CA ALA A 21 -39.02 -64.38 19.71
C ALA A 21 -37.83 -63.89 20.56
N ALA A 22 -37.24 -64.77 21.37
CA ALA A 22 -36.06 -64.46 22.16
C ALA A 22 -34.84 -64.15 21.26
N ALA A 23 -34.59 -64.96 20.24
CA ALA A 23 -33.49 -64.74 19.29
C ALA A 23 -33.68 -63.44 18.48
N LEU A 24 -34.91 -63.11 18.09
CA LEU A 24 -35.23 -61.83 17.45
C LEU A 24 -34.99 -60.65 18.39
N ALA A 25 -35.46 -60.74 19.64
CA ALA A 25 -35.25 -59.69 20.64
C ALA A 25 -33.76 -59.46 20.90
N GLU A 26 -32.97 -60.53 21.04
CA GLU A 26 -31.52 -60.44 21.22
C GLU A 26 -30.83 -59.83 20.00
N ALA A 27 -31.17 -60.26 18.78
CA ALA A 27 -30.63 -59.70 17.55
C ALA A 27 -30.96 -58.20 17.40
N THR A 28 -32.19 -57.79 17.74
CA THR A 28 -32.57 -56.38 17.74
C THR A 28 -31.81 -55.58 18.80
N GLY A 29 -31.63 -56.13 20.00
CA GLY A 29 -30.86 -55.48 21.07
C GLY A 29 -29.39 -55.28 20.70
N ILE A 30 -28.75 -56.29 20.11
CA ILE A 30 -27.38 -56.18 19.59
C ILE A 30 -27.32 -55.16 18.44
N GLY A 31 -28.28 -55.19 17.52
CA GLY A 31 -28.35 -54.25 16.41
C GLY A 31 -28.47 -52.79 16.86
N GLU A 32 -29.38 -52.52 17.81
CA GLU A 32 -29.55 -51.17 18.37
C GLU A 32 -28.33 -50.72 19.17
N LYS A 33 -27.69 -51.63 19.93
CA LYS A 33 -26.44 -51.34 20.63
C LYS A 33 -25.31 -50.95 19.65
N LEU A 34 -25.12 -51.73 18.59
CA LEU A 34 -24.08 -51.45 17.58
C LEU A 34 -24.37 -50.14 16.83
N LYS A 35 -25.63 -49.83 16.54
CA LYS A 35 -26.02 -48.53 15.96
C LYS A 35 -25.70 -47.38 16.91
N ALA A 36 -26.01 -47.51 18.19
CA ALA A 36 -25.72 -46.50 19.20
C ALA A 36 -24.20 -46.29 19.36
N GLU A 37 -23.42 -47.38 19.38
CA GLU A 37 -21.95 -47.32 19.42
C GLU A 37 -21.37 -46.66 18.16
N ALA A 38 -21.88 -46.99 16.98
CA ALA A 38 -21.47 -46.37 15.72
C ALA A 38 -21.79 -44.87 15.70
N ALA A 39 -22.99 -44.47 16.15
CA ALA A 39 -23.37 -43.08 16.28
C ALA A 39 -22.44 -42.32 17.24
N GLY A 40 -22.19 -42.88 18.43
CA GLY A 40 -21.27 -42.29 19.41
C GLY A 40 -19.83 -42.18 18.91
N LEU A 41 -19.34 -43.18 18.16
CA LEU A 41 -18.02 -43.12 17.49
C LEU A 41 -17.98 -42.02 16.43
N THR A 42 -19.05 -41.85 15.67
CA THR A 42 -19.14 -40.83 14.62
C THR A 42 -19.16 -39.43 15.22
N GLU A 43 -19.98 -39.20 16.26
CA GLU A 43 -20.01 -37.94 16.99
C GLU A 43 -18.66 -37.62 17.64
N LYS A 44 -18.01 -38.62 18.25
CA LYS A 44 -16.68 -38.46 18.83
C LYS A 44 -15.63 -38.12 17.76
N ALA A 45 -15.68 -38.79 16.61
CA ALA A 45 -14.77 -38.49 15.49
C ALA A 45 -14.99 -37.08 14.95
N ALA A 46 -16.25 -36.64 14.82
CA ALA A 46 -16.58 -35.28 14.41
C ALA A 46 -16.08 -34.23 15.41
N ALA A 47 -16.25 -34.48 16.72
CA ALA A 47 -15.72 -33.61 17.76
C ALA A 47 -14.18 -33.52 17.74
N MET A 48 -13.49 -34.65 17.52
CA MET A 48 -12.03 -34.66 17.38
C MET A 48 -11.55 -33.92 16.15
N ALA A 49 -12.22 -34.09 15.00
CA ALA A 49 -11.89 -33.36 13.78
C ALA A 49 -12.06 -31.84 13.95
N ALA A 50 -13.11 -31.41 14.64
CA ALA A 50 -13.33 -29.98 14.93
C ALA A 50 -12.24 -29.38 15.83
N LEU A 51 -11.76 -30.15 16.83
CA LEU A 51 -10.67 -29.72 17.71
C LEU A 51 -9.32 -29.67 16.98
N ASP A 52 -9.06 -30.63 16.08
CA ASP A 52 -7.83 -30.67 15.28
C ASP A 52 -7.74 -29.46 14.36
N GLU A 53 -8.82 -29.13 13.63
CA GLU A 53 -8.86 -27.99 12.71
C GLU A 53 -8.57 -26.66 13.44
N ALA A 54 -9.19 -26.44 14.60
CA ALA A 54 -8.92 -25.27 15.43
C ALA A 54 -7.47 -25.22 15.92
N SER A 55 -6.94 -26.37 16.36
CA SER A 55 -5.55 -26.47 16.85
C SER A 55 -4.53 -26.20 15.74
N ARG A 56 -4.76 -26.74 14.54
CA ARG A 56 -3.93 -26.47 13.35
C ARG A 56 -3.93 -25.00 12.99
N GLY A 57 -5.09 -24.34 13.00
CA GLY A 57 -5.19 -22.90 12.75
C GLY A 57 -4.35 -22.07 13.73
N HIS A 58 -4.34 -22.44 15.02
CA HIS A 58 -3.49 -21.78 16.03
C HIS A 58 -2.00 -22.03 15.80
N GLU A 59 -1.60 -23.25 15.44
CA GLU A 59 -0.21 -23.61 15.15
C GLU A 59 0.31 -22.84 13.92
N GLU A 60 -0.46 -22.84 12.83
CA GLU A 60 -0.15 -22.11 11.59
C GLU A 60 -0.05 -20.60 11.86
N TYR A 61 -0.98 -20.04 12.64
CA TYR A 61 -0.93 -18.63 13.03
C TYR A 61 0.32 -18.30 13.85
N ARG A 62 0.69 -19.18 14.81
CA ARG A 62 1.89 -19.03 15.64
C ARG A 62 3.16 -19.06 14.77
N LEU A 63 3.26 -20.03 13.85
CA LEU A 63 4.38 -20.15 12.93
C LEU A 63 4.49 -18.94 12.00
N ARG A 64 3.37 -18.45 11.47
CA ARG A 64 3.35 -17.23 10.65
C ARG A 64 3.82 -16.01 11.43
N LEU A 65 3.32 -15.83 12.66
CA LEU A 65 3.71 -14.70 13.51
C LEU A 65 5.21 -14.76 13.86
N GLN A 66 5.74 -15.96 14.10
CA GLN A 66 7.17 -16.16 14.32
C GLN A 66 8.00 -15.80 13.08
N ALA A 67 7.59 -16.25 11.90
CA ALA A 67 8.26 -15.91 10.64
C ALA A 67 8.21 -14.40 10.36
N GLU A 68 7.07 -13.75 10.55
CA GLU A 68 6.94 -12.29 10.41
C GLU A 68 7.86 -11.53 11.38
N LYS A 69 7.96 -12.00 12.64
CA LYS A 69 8.86 -11.43 13.62
C LYS A 69 10.32 -11.55 13.18
N GLU A 70 10.74 -12.73 12.70
CA GLU A 70 12.11 -12.96 12.23
C GLU A 70 12.46 -12.07 11.03
N ILE A 71 11.55 -11.96 10.04
CA ILE A 71 11.73 -11.07 8.88
C ILE A 71 11.86 -9.62 9.33
N ARG A 72 11.00 -9.15 10.24
CA ARG A 72 11.07 -7.77 10.75
C ARG A 72 12.37 -7.50 11.48
N LEU A 73 12.83 -8.43 12.33
CA LEU A 73 14.10 -8.29 13.04
C LEU A 73 15.29 -8.27 12.06
N ALA A 74 15.30 -9.14 11.06
CA ALA A 74 16.34 -9.13 10.02
C ALA A 74 16.34 -7.83 9.20
N GLY A 75 15.16 -7.27 8.92
CA GLY A 75 15.01 -5.96 8.29
C GLY A 75 15.60 -4.83 9.13
N LEU A 76 15.27 -4.78 10.43
CA LEU A 76 15.83 -3.79 11.36
C LEU A 76 17.35 -3.92 11.49
N GLU A 77 17.87 -5.13 11.55
CA GLU A 77 19.31 -5.39 11.61
C GLU A 77 20.04 -4.94 10.34
N THR A 78 19.40 -5.12 9.17
CA THR A 78 19.93 -4.61 7.91
C THR A 78 19.95 -3.08 7.89
N GLN A 79 18.88 -2.43 8.36
CA GLN A 79 18.83 -0.97 8.50
C GLN A 79 19.93 -0.46 9.44
N ARG A 80 20.17 -1.13 10.58
CA ARG A 80 21.26 -0.81 11.51
C ARG A 80 22.62 -0.86 10.81
N LYS A 81 22.92 -1.95 10.09
CA LYS A 81 24.19 -2.11 9.37
C LYS A 81 24.39 -1.04 8.29
N VAL A 82 23.33 -0.68 7.56
CA VAL A 82 23.36 0.39 6.56
C VAL A 82 23.63 1.73 7.24
N ALA A 83 22.96 2.03 8.35
CA ALA A 83 23.17 3.26 9.10
C ALA A 83 24.60 3.34 9.66
N GLU A 84 25.17 2.23 10.15
CA GLU A 84 26.55 2.14 10.60
C GLU A 84 27.53 2.39 9.45
N ALA A 85 27.34 1.72 8.30
CA ALA A 85 28.18 1.94 7.13
C ALA A 85 28.11 3.39 6.63
N GLN A 86 26.92 4.00 6.61
CA GLN A 86 26.73 5.41 6.27
C GLN A 86 27.44 6.33 7.26
N ALA A 87 27.32 6.08 8.56
CA ALA A 87 28.01 6.84 9.59
C ALA A 87 29.53 6.72 9.47
N THR A 88 30.05 5.53 9.16
CA THR A 88 31.48 5.32 8.91
C THR A 88 31.95 6.09 7.69
N VAL A 89 31.23 6.03 6.56
CA VAL A 89 31.60 6.80 5.35
C VAL A 89 31.59 8.29 5.63
N LEU A 90 30.59 8.80 6.37
CA LEU A 90 30.54 10.20 6.78
C LEU A 90 31.70 10.58 7.71
N ALA A 91 32.01 9.74 8.70
CA ALA A 91 33.11 9.96 9.62
C ALA A 91 34.46 10.01 8.90
N THR A 92 34.74 9.02 8.05
CA THR A 92 35.97 8.96 7.24
C THR A 92 36.03 10.11 6.22
N GLY A 93 34.89 10.50 5.64
CA GLY A 93 34.81 11.64 4.73
C GLY A 93 35.14 12.96 5.43
N LEU A 94 34.64 13.16 6.66
CA LEU A 94 34.96 14.34 7.47
C LEU A 94 36.39 14.32 8.00
N GLU A 95 36.93 13.15 8.35
CA GLU A 95 38.31 12.98 8.83
C GLU A 95 39.34 13.32 7.74
N ASN A 96 39.06 12.96 6.48
CA ASN A 96 39.96 13.22 5.35
C ASN A 96 39.64 14.52 4.58
N ALA A 97 38.57 15.24 4.96
CA ALA A 97 38.25 16.51 4.33
C ALA A 97 39.10 17.62 4.93
N ASP A 98 40.00 18.20 4.14
CA ASP A 98 40.58 19.52 4.43
C ASP A 98 39.48 20.58 4.25
N ILE A 99 38.73 20.84 5.32
CA ILE A 99 37.68 21.87 5.32
C ILE A 99 38.34 23.24 5.48
N ASP A 100 38.61 23.89 4.35
CA ASP A 100 39.03 25.29 4.32
C ASP A 100 37.79 26.18 4.56
N ILE A 101 37.48 26.44 5.85
CA ILE A 101 36.33 27.26 6.25
C ILE A 101 36.66 28.72 5.97
N VAL A 102 36.38 29.18 4.74
CA VAL A 102 36.45 30.60 4.38
C VAL A 102 35.21 31.30 4.94
N GLY A 103 35.25 31.63 6.23
CA GLY A 103 34.38 32.61 6.90
C GLY A 103 32.86 32.36 6.86
N GLY A 104 32.32 31.73 7.92
CA GLY A 104 30.88 31.71 8.22
C GLY A 104 30.34 30.35 8.66
N GLU A 105 30.95 29.71 9.65
CA GLU A 105 30.62 28.37 10.18
C GLU A 105 29.12 28.16 10.49
N SER A 106 28.41 29.20 10.92
CA SER A 106 27.00 29.10 11.28
C SER A 106 26.06 28.89 10.09
N VAL A 107 26.34 29.45 8.90
CA VAL A 107 25.41 29.40 7.75
C VAL A 107 25.44 28.05 7.04
N PHE A 108 26.60 27.40 6.98
CA PHE A 108 26.73 26.08 6.37
C PHE A 108 26.07 25.01 7.23
N PHE A 109 26.30 25.03 8.55
CA PHE A 109 25.68 24.08 9.48
C PHE A 109 24.15 24.22 9.48
N ASP A 110 23.62 25.44 9.55
CA ASP A 110 22.17 25.68 9.53
C ASP A 110 21.55 25.17 8.23
N ARG A 111 22.20 25.39 7.08
CA ARG A 111 21.69 24.91 5.79
C ARG A 111 21.73 23.41 5.66
N LEU A 112 22.80 22.76 6.12
CA LEU A 112 22.92 21.30 6.07
C LEU A 112 21.89 20.64 7.00
N VAL A 113 21.79 21.08 8.24
CA VAL A 113 20.82 20.54 9.22
C VAL A 113 19.39 20.81 8.77
N SER A 114 19.11 22.00 8.23
CA SER A 114 17.79 22.33 7.68
C SER A 114 17.40 21.42 6.52
N ALA A 115 18.31 21.19 5.57
CA ALA A 115 18.05 20.31 4.42
C ALA A 115 17.82 18.85 4.84
N VAL A 116 18.63 18.33 5.77
CA VAL A 116 18.49 16.96 6.29
C VAL A 116 17.19 16.80 7.08
N SER A 117 16.85 17.79 7.91
CA SER A 117 15.61 17.76 8.71
C SER A 117 14.38 17.86 7.83
N PHE A 118 14.42 18.71 6.80
CA PHE A 118 13.35 18.82 5.82
C PHE A 118 13.16 17.52 5.03
N GLY A 119 14.24 16.90 4.56
CA GLY A 119 14.19 15.62 3.84
C GLY A 119 13.57 14.50 4.68
N LYS A 120 14.02 14.34 5.94
CA LYS A 120 13.44 13.33 6.86
C LYS A 120 11.99 13.63 7.22
N GLY A 121 11.61 14.89 7.35
CA GLY A 121 10.24 15.31 7.62
C GLY A 121 9.29 14.96 6.49
N VAL A 122 9.70 15.20 5.24
CA VAL A 122 8.92 14.84 4.04
C VAL A 122 8.81 13.33 3.89
N ASP A 123 9.91 12.60 4.03
CA ASP A 123 9.93 11.13 3.93
C ASP A 123 9.05 10.48 5.01
N GLY A 124 9.17 10.96 6.25
CA GLY A 124 8.30 10.54 7.36
C GLY A 124 6.82 10.87 7.13
N PHE A 125 6.50 12.03 6.57
CA PHE A 125 5.13 12.41 6.22
C PHE A 125 4.55 11.48 5.14
N VAL A 126 5.30 11.19 4.08
CA VAL A 126 4.87 10.30 3.00
C VAL A 126 4.72 8.85 3.51
N ALA A 127 5.60 8.38 4.38
CA ALA A 127 5.53 7.04 4.95
C ALA A 127 4.33 6.83 5.90
N ASN A 128 3.92 7.88 6.64
CA ASN A 128 2.88 7.77 7.67
C ASN A 128 1.51 8.33 7.25
N SER A 129 1.42 9.09 6.14
CA SER A 129 0.17 9.67 5.66
C SER A 129 -0.51 8.77 4.63
N ARG A 130 -1.58 8.09 5.05
CA ARG A 130 -2.44 7.29 4.16
C ARG A 130 -2.99 8.08 2.98
N THR A 131 -3.31 9.35 3.20
CA THR A 131 -3.81 10.25 2.15
C THR A 131 -2.72 10.57 1.14
N ALA A 132 -1.50 10.90 1.59
CA ALA A 132 -0.38 11.17 0.70
C ALA A 132 -0.01 9.93 -0.13
N GLN A 133 0.02 8.75 0.49
CA GLN A 133 0.26 7.49 -0.21
C GLN A 133 -0.82 7.17 -1.23
N THR A 134 -2.09 7.46 -0.94
CA THR A 134 -3.21 7.19 -1.85
C THR A 134 -3.19 8.11 -3.06
N LEU A 135 -2.87 9.40 -2.85
CA LEU A 135 -2.79 10.39 -3.94
C LEU A 135 -1.54 10.19 -4.82
N ALA A 136 -0.42 9.80 -4.22
CA ALA A 136 0.81 9.50 -4.95
C ALA A 136 0.81 8.10 -5.59
N LYS A 137 -0.12 7.22 -5.21
CA LYS A 137 -0.20 5.82 -5.66
C LYS A 137 -0.12 5.68 -7.18
N PRO A 138 -0.88 6.43 -8.00
CA PRO A 138 -0.84 6.28 -9.45
C PRO A 138 0.53 6.60 -10.07
N TRP A 139 1.25 7.56 -9.49
CA TRP A 139 2.59 7.91 -9.95
C TRP A 139 3.67 6.93 -9.46
N LEU A 140 3.47 6.31 -8.30
CA LEU A 140 4.40 5.35 -7.71
C LEU A 140 4.25 3.93 -8.29
N ASP A 141 3.04 3.54 -8.66
CA ASP A 141 2.76 2.22 -9.28
C ASP A 141 2.82 2.23 -10.81
N GLY A 142 3.07 3.41 -11.41
CA GLY A 142 3.22 3.61 -12.85
C GLY A 142 1.90 3.60 -13.64
N SER A 143 0.75 3.57 -12.96
CA SER A 143 -0.57 3.68 -13.62
C SER A 143 -0.94 5.10 -14.06
N GLY A 144 -0.23 6.10 -13.53
CA GLY A 144 -0.31 7.52 -13.92
C GLY A 144 1.07 8.09 -14.26
N SER A 145 1.12 8.97 -15.25
CA SER A 145 2.35 9.64 -15.68
C SER A 145 2.41 11.04 -15.06
N PHE A 146 3.33 11.23 -14.12
CA PHE A 146 3.57 12.55 -13.51
C PHE A 146 3.90 13.60 -14.57
N THR A 147 4.66 13.23 -15.60
CA THR A 147 4.99 14.12 -16.70
C THR A 147 3.78 14.48 -17.54
N ASP A 148 2.84 13.57 -17.74
CA ASP A 148 1.61 13.86 -18.49
C ASP A 148 0.68 14.77 -17.70
N ASP A 149 0.52 14.52 -16.40
CA ASP A 149 -0.27 15.37 -15.52
C ASP A 149 0.34 16.77 -15.37
N LEU A 150 1.67 16.85 -15.21
CA LEU A 150 2.39 18.11 -15.21
C LEU A 150 2.27 18.82 -16.57
N SER A 151 2.35 18.09 -17.69
CA SER A 151 2.17 18.65 -19.03
C SER A 151 0.73 19.12 -19.29
N ARG A 152 -0.27 18.53 -18.64
CA ARG A 152 -1.68 18.98 -18.72
C ARG A 152 -1.89 20.23 -17.88
N VAL A 153 -1.30 20.29 -16.69
CA VAL A 153 -1.37 21.48 -15.83
C VAL A 153 -0.58 22.63 -16.48
N LEU A 154 0.63 22.39 -16.96
CA LEU A 154 1.41 23.38 -17.70
C LEU A 154 0.82 23.68 -19.09
N GLY A 155 0.19 22.70 -19.72
CA GLY A 155 -0.51 22.83 -21.00
C GLY A 155 -1.82 23.62 -20.89
N SER A 156 -2.43 23.67 -19.70
CA SER A 156 -3.53 24.59 -19.38
C SER A 156 -3.08 26.05 -19.24
N VAL A 157 -1.77 26.32 -19.33
CA VAL A 157 -1.17 27.67 -19.47
C VAL A 157 -0.78 27.96 -20.94
N GLY A 158 -1.20 27.12 -21.90
CA GLY A 158 -0.85 27.25 -23.31
C GLY A 158 -1.93 27.91 -24.18
N THR A 159 -1.56 28.97 -24.89
CA THR A 159 -2.25 29.67 -26.01
C THR A 159 -3.29 30.77 -25.68
N ALA A 160 -3.93 30.78 -24.52
CA ALA A 160 -4.79 31.90 -24.14
C ALA A 160 -3.98 33.13 -23.67
N ASP A 161 -2.87 32.92 -22.97
CA ASP A 161 -2.04 34.01 -22.43
C ASP A 161 -1.12 34.67 -23.48
N ILE A 162 -0.89 34.00 -24.62
CA ILE A 162 -0.11 34.58 -25.74
C ILE A 162 -0.92 35.67 -26.44
N GLN A 163 -2.25 35.56 -26.46
CA GLN A 163 -3.13 36.55 -27.11
C GLN A 163 -3.20 37.88 -26.34
N ASN A 164 -2.92 37.85 -25.02
CA ASN A 164 -2.99 39.02 -24.14
C ASN A 164 -1.61 39.52 -23.69
N LEU A 165 -0.52 39.05 -24.31
CA LEU A 165 0.82 39.54 -23.96
C LEU A 165 1.00 40.96 -24.48
N THR A 166 1.04 41.94 -23.58
CA THR A 166 1.30 43.34 -23.92
C THR A 166 2.78 43.56 -24.24
N VAL A 167 3.09 44.64 -24.97
CA VAL A 167 4.48 45.04 -25.26
C VAL A 167 5.29 45.20 -23.97
N SER A 168 4.69 45.76 -22.92
CA SER A 168 5.34 45.93 -21.61
C SER A 168 5.65 44.59 -20.91
N ALA A 169 4.71 43.64 -20.94
CA ALA A 169 4.90 42.32 -20.35
C ALA A 169 5.99 41.52 -21.08
N LEU A 170 6.07 41.63 -22.41
CA LEU A 170 7.13 41.01 -23.21
C LEU A 170 8.50 41.60 -22.89
N LEU A 171 8.61 42.93 -22.86
CA LEU A 171 9.88 43.61 -22.56
C LEU A 171 10.37 43.33 -21.15
N MET A 172 9.47 43.30 -20.16
CA MET A 172 9.82 42.89 -18.79
C MET A 172 10.29 41.43 -18.71
N LYS A 173 9.67 40.52 -19.48
CA LYS A 173 10.12 39.12 -19.57
C LYS A 173 11.51 39.01 -20.19
N LEU A 174 11.82 39.78 -21.24
CA LEU A 174 13.13 39.81 -21.88
C LEU A 174 14.21 40.42 -20.97
N MET A 175 13.86 41.44 -20.17
CA MET A 175 14.73 42.00 -19.14
C MET A 175 15.07 40.98 -18.04
N ASN A 176 14.08 40.20 -17.59
CA ASN A 176 14.27 39.17 -16.57
C ASN A 176 15.03 37.94 -17.09
N GLY A 177 15.16 37.78 -18.41
CA GLY A 177 15.96 36.74 -19.05
C GLY A 177 17.48 36.94 -18.92
N GLY A 178 17.94 38.06 -18.36
CA GLY A 178 19.34 38.25 -17.93
C GLY A 178 20.38 38.50 -19.04
N GLY A 179 19.95 38.86 -20.25
CA GLY A 179 20.84 39.17 -21.38
C GLY A 179 21.56 40.52 -21.28
N ALA A 180 22.64 40.69 -22.06
CA ALA A 180 23.40 41.94 -22.13
C ALA A 180 22.54 43.12 -22.64
N GLU A 181 21.45 42.84 -23.34
CA GLU A 181 20.51 43.85 -23.85
C GLU A 181 19.44 44.29 -22.82
N ALA A 182 19.49 43.83 -21.57
CA ALA A 182 18.49 44.17 -20.54
C ALA A 182 18.33 45.70 -20.33
N SER A 183 19.42 46.45 -20.46
CA SER A 183 19.40 47.92 -20.39
C SER A 183 18.71 48.55 -21.61
N GLN A 184 18.86 47.95 -22.80
CA GLN A 184 18.21 48.40 -24.03
C GLN A 184 16.70 48.07 -24.00
N PHE A 185 16.31 46.91 -23.47
CA PHE A 185 14.90 46.57 -23.27
C PHE A 185 14.21 47.49 -22.26
N ARG A 186 14.92 47.96 -21.23
CA ARG A 186 14.41 48.98 -20.31
C ARG A 186 14.14 50.31 -21.01
N GLN A 187 15.06 50.76 -21.87
CA GLN A 187 14.86 51.97 -22.66
C GLN A 187 13.71 51.83 -23.65
N LEU A 188 13.52 50.64 -24.24
CA LEU A 188 12.38 50.35 -25.11
C LEU A 188 11.06 50.34 -24.33
N LEU A 189 11.05 49.87 -23.07
CA LEU A 189 9.87 49.89 -22.21
C LEU A 189 9.45 51.32 -21.86
N GLU A 190 10.43 52.16 -21.49
CA GLU A 190 10.19 53.58 -21.21
C GLU A 190 9.61 54.30 -22.44
N LYS A 191 10.22 54.12 -23.62
CA LYS A 191 9.70 54.68 -24.88
C LYS A 191 8.33 54.12 -25.27
N ALA A 192 8.08 52.84 -25.04
CA ALA A 192 6.77 52.24 -25.30
C ALA A 192 5.70 52.82 -24.37
N GLY A 193 6.05 53.16 -23.13
CA GLY A 193 5.18 53.90 -22.19
C GLY A 193 4.89 55.32 -22.66
N GLU A 194 5.92 56.07 -23.06
CA GLU A 194 5.77 57.43 -23.60
C GLU A 194 4.88 57.49 -24.85
N LEU A 195 4.97 56.48 -25.71
CA LEU A 195 4.16 56.35 -26.93
C LEU A 195 2.77 55.74 -26.69
N GLY A 196 2.43 55.35 -25.46
CA GLY A 196 1.16 54.71 -25.13
C GLY A 196 0.98 53.30 -25.71
N LEU A 197 2.07 52.66 -26.15
CA LEU A 197 2.06 51.33 -26.76
C LEU A 197 2.33 50.21 -25.75
N ALA A 198 2.70 50.56 -24.51
CA ALA A 198 3.04 49.62 -23.45
C ALA A 198 1.94 48.57 -23.21
N ASP A 199 0.67 48.98 -23.19
CA ASP A 199 -0.49 48.10 -22.92
C ASP A 199 -1.09 47.49 -24.19
N THR A 200 -0.47 47.72 -25.35
CA THR A 200 -0.94 47.16 -26.61
C THR A 200 -0.58 45.67 -26.68
N PRO A 201 -1.53 44.77 -26.95
CA PRO A 201 -1.22 43.36 -27.17
C PRO A 201 -0.30 43.20 -28.38
N VAL A 202 0.81 42.48 -28.23
CA VAL A 202 1.80 42.28 -29.31
C VAL A 202 1.16 41.66 -30.56
N ALA A 203 0.13 40.82 -30.37
CA ALA A 203 -0.65 40.23 -31.45
C ALA A 203 -1.28 41.28 -32.40
N SER A 204 -1.68 42.44 -31.86
CA SER A 204 -2.29 43.52 -32.65
C SER A 204 -1.29 44.29 -33.53
N LEU A 205 0.01 44.21 -33.20
CA LEU A 205 1.08 44.85 -33.96
C LEU A 205 1.51 44.03 -35.19
N ASN A 206 1.16 42.73 -35.23
CA ASN A 206 1.52 41.82 -36.32
C ASN A 206 0.59 41.93 -37.56
N GLY A 207 -0.21 43.00 -37.65
CA GLY A 207 -1.06 43.30 -38.82
C GLY A 207 -2.25 42.37 -39.07
N ALA A 208 -2.46 41.36 -38.24
CA ALA A 208 -3.52 40.36 -38.40
C ALA A 208 -4.67 40.57 -37.41
N ALA A 209 -5.29 41.76 -37.42
CA ALA A 209 -6.59 41.98 -36.77
C ALA A 209 -7.28 43.25 -37.30
N ARG A 210 -7.65 43.22 -38.58
CA ARG A 210 -8.85 43.90 -39.07
C ARG A 210 -9.68 42.87 -39.86
N ASN A 211 -10.38 42.04 -39.11
CA ASN A 211 -11.75 41.55 -39.33
C ASN A 211 -12.16 40.71 -38.12
#